data_AF-A0A5N8YSP1-F1
#
_entry.id   AF-A0A5N8YSP1-F1
#
_cell.length_a   1.000
_cell.length_b   1.000
_cell.length_c   1.000
_cell.angle_alpha   90.00
_cell.angle_beta   90.00
_cell.angle_gamma   90.00
#
_symmetry.space_group_name_H-M   'P 1'
#
loop_
_entity.id
_entity.type
_entity.pdbx_description
1 polymer ?
#
loop_
_entity_poly.entity_id
_entity_poly.type
_entity_poly.pdbx_seq_one_letter_code
_entity_poly.pdbx_strand_id
1 'polypeptide(L)'
;MPDSWYGITNRELGVGFGVAFSEIYKYLWYWQSLGGGTGYPWYGRTYNIGLEPFTSYTNEGLGTAVDNGTALLVKAGQKLQSSVTAVAYESLIGIEGVSQCGAIKLKK
;
A
#
# COMPACT_ATOMS: atom_id res chain seq x y z
N MET A 1 -11.01 7.16 -3.93
CA MET A 1 -10.98 7.28 -2.45
C MET A 1 -10.74 8.74 -2.14
N PRO A 2 -11.58 9.43 -1.34
CA PRO A 2 -11.46 10.87 -1.11
C PRO A 2 -10.09 11.28 -0.58
N ASP A 3 -9.45 10.37 0.19
CA ASP A 3 -8.04 10.48 0.56
C ASP A 3 -7.35 9.14 0.28
N SER A 4 -6.30 9.15 -0.55
CA SER A 4 -5.58 7.95 -0.99
C SER A 4 -4.37 7.71 -0.10
N TRP A 5 -4.62 7.18 1.11
CA TRP A 5 -3.58 6.85 2.09
C TRP A 5 -3.97 5.67 2.98
N TYR A 6 -2.97 5.08 3.64
CA TYR A 6 -3.15 4.17 4.77
C TYR A 6 -2.07 4.41 5.84
N GLY A 7 -2.31 3.95 7.06
CA GLY A 7 -1.33 3.99 8.14
C GLY A 7 -1.46 2.77 9.06
N ILE A 8 -0.31 2.23 9.48
CA ILE A 8 -0.21 1.14 10.46
C ILE A 8 0.54 1.68 11.67
N THR A 9 -0.06 1.56 12.86
CA THR A 9 0.53 1.97 14.13
C THR A 9 0.67 0.79 15.07
N ASN A 10 1.89 0.53 15.54
CA ASN A 10 2.12 -0.23 16.75
C ASN A 10 1.87 0.69 17.95
N ARG A 11 0.70 0.55 18.58
CA ARG A 11 0.27 1.40 19.70
C ARG A 11 1.04 1.14 21.01
N GLU A 12 1.63 -0.06 21.15
CA GLU A 12 2.44 -0.41 22.31
C GLU A 12 3.81 0.26 22.25
N LEU A 13 4.44 0.26 21.07
CA LEU A 13 5.75 0.89 20.84
C LEU A 13 5.64 2.38 20.49
N GLY A 14 4.45 2.86 20.13
CA GLY A 14 4.23 4.25 19.74
C GLY A 14 4.81 4.63 18.39
N VAL A 15 5.07 3.66 17.50
CA VAL A 15 5.63 3.89 16.16
C VAL A 15 4.70 3.41 15.06
N GLY A 16 4.76 4.04 13.89
CA GLY A 16 3.96 3.66 12.75
C GLY A 16 4.57 4.02 11.41
N PHE A 17 3.93 3.51 10.36
CA PHE A 17 4.30 3.75 8.98
C PHE A 17 3.05 4.14 8.18
N GLY A 18 3.11 5.29 7.52
CA GLY A 18 2.04 5.88 6.75
C GLY A 18 2.42 5.97 5.28
N VAL A 19 1.47 5.71 4.39
CA VAL A 19 1.67 5.80 2.95
C VAL A 19 0.53 6.60 2.34
N ALA A 20 0.86 7.62 1.56
CA ALA A 20 -0.07 8.33 0.69
C ALA A 20 0.30 8.06 -0.77
N PHE A 21 -0.69 7.88 -1.64
CA PHE A 21 -0.49 7.47 -3.03
C PHE A 21 -1.48 8.16 -3.97
N SER A 22 -1.12 8.34 -5.24
CA SER A 22 -2.00 9.01 -6.20
C SER A 22 -3.29 8.22 -6.45
N GLU A 23 -4.34 8.92 -6.85
CA GLU A 23 -5.67 8.34 -7.12
C GLU A 23 -5.71 7.28 -8.25
N ILE A 24 -4.64 7.17 -9.05
CA ILE A 24 -4.51 6.13 -10.08
C ILE A 24 -4.49 4.71 -9.48
N TYR A 25 -4.04 4.57 -8.23
CA TYR A 25 -4.05 3.31 -7.50
C TYR A 25 -5.44 3.07 -6.92
N LYS A 26 -6.29 2.40 -7.71
CA LYS A 26 -7.70 2.14 -7.38
C LYS A 26 -7.88 1.00 -6.37
N TYR A 27 -6.86 0.19 -6.17
CA TYR A 27 -6.89 -1.00 -5.34
C TYR A 27 -5.75 -0.97 -4.32
N LEU A 28 -5.95 -1.67 -3.20
CA LEU A 28 -4.92 -1.91 -2.20
C LEU A 28 -4.80 -3.43 -2.04
N TRP A 29 -3.69 -3.99 -2.49
CA TRP A 29 -3.42 -5.40 -2.27
C TRP A 29 -2.95 -5.60 -0.83
N TYR A 30 -3.47 -6.65 -0.21
CA TYR A 30 -3.13 -7.03 1.15
C TYR A 30 -2.68 -8.49 1.17
N TRP A 31 -1.40 -8.70 1.49
CA TRP A 31 -0.86 -10.04 1.70
C TRP A 31 -0.20 -10.15 3.07
N GLN A 32 -0.15 -11.37 3.57
CA GLN A 32 0.35 -11.68 4.91
C GLN A 32 1.35 -12.84 4.80
N SER A 33 2.57 -12.64 5.29
CA SER A 33 3.57 -13.69 5.45
C SER A 33 3.82 -13.88 6.94
N LEU A 34 2.98 -14.70 7.58
CA LEU A 34 3.00 -14.99 9.01
C LEU A 34 3.58 -16.40 9.21
N GLY A 35 4.91 -16.47 9.24
CA GLY A 35 5.69 -17.72 9.17
C GLY A 35 6.38 -17.88 7.82
N GLY A 36 5.75 -17.49 6.71
CA GLY A 36 6.35 -17.64 5.37
C GLY A 36 6.61 -19.11 5.00
N GLY A 37 7.44 -19.34 3.98
CA GLY A 37 7.79 -20.70 3.55
C GLY A 37 8.69 -21.42 4.56
N THR A 38 8.55 -22.75 4.68
CA THR A 38 9.43 -23.57 5.52
C THR A 38 10.80 -23.84 4.89
N GLY A 39 10.91 -23.67 3.57
CA GLY A 39 12.16 -23.79 2.82
C GLY A 39 12.96 -22.48 2.72
N TYR A 40 14.10 -22.57 2.04
CA TYR A 40 14.88 -21.40 1.63
C TYR A 40 14.01 -20.40 0.83
N PRO A 41 14.15 -19.08 1.03
CA PRO A 41 15.01 -18.39 2.00
C PRO A 41 14.34 -18.09 3.36
N TRP A 42 13.08 -18.49 3.53
CA TRP A 42 12.21 -17.98 4.59
C TRP A 42 12.34 -18.76 5.91
N TYR A 43 12.43 -20.09 5.86
CA TYR A 43 12.61 -20.98 7.00
C TYR A 43 11.62 -20.76 8.17
N GLY A 44 10.38 -20.38 7.91
CA GLY A 44 9.40 -20.15 8.97
C GLY A 44 9.52 -18.79 9.69
N ARG A 45 10.38 -17.87 9.23
CA ARG A 45 10.82 -16.70 10.03
C ARG A 45 10.25 -15.34 9.62
N THR A 46 9.48 -15.25 8.54
CA THR A 46 8.91 -13.96 8.15
C THR A 46 7.69 -13.67 9.02
N TYR A 47 7.57 -12.45 9.55
CA TYR A 47 6.34 -11.98 10.17
C TYR A 47 6.07 -10.57 9.70
N ASN A 48 5.40 -10.47 8.56
CA ASN A 48 5.13 -9.20 7.92
C ASN A 48 3.87 -9.26 7.07
N ILE A 49 3.37 -8.07 6.78
CA ILE A 49 2.31 -7.85 5.81
C ILE A 49 2.83 -6.95 4.69
N GLY A 50 2.20 -7.01 3.54
CA GLY A 50 2.35 -6.01 2.48
C GLY A 50 1.02 -5.34 2.19
N LEU A 51 1.05 -4.02 2.11
CA LEU A 51 -0.04 -3.17 1.66
C LEU A 51 0.43 -2.41 0.42
N GLU A 52 -0.09 -2.78 -0.75
CA GLU A 52 0.44 -2.32 -2.03
C GLU A 52 -0.63 -1.54 -2.81
N PRO A 53 -0.49 -0.21 -2.96
CA PRO A 53 -1.33 0.55 -3.87
C PRO A 53 -1.15 0.02 -5.30
N PHE A 54 -2.24 -0.39 -5.93
CA PHE A 54 -2.22 -1.06 -7.23
C PHE A 54 -3.30 -0.51 -8.16
N THR A 55 -3.02 -0.51 -9.46
CA THR A 55 -3.93 0.03 -10.49
C THR A 55 -4.98 -0.99 -10.94
N SER A 56 -4.73 -2.28 -10.70
CA SER A 56 -5.56 -3.42 -11.08
C SER A 56 -5.63 -4.53 -10.02
N TYR A 57 -6.42 -5.57 -10.29
CA TYR A 57 -6.46 -6.86 -9.59
C TYR A 57 -6.79 -7.95 -10.64
N THR A 58 -6.61 -9.26 -10.46
CA THR A 58 -6.07 -10.08 -9.35
C THR A 58 -4.56 -10.38 -9.54
N ASN A 59 -4.03 -11.36 -8.80
CA ASN A 59 -2.65 -11.87 -8.93
C ASN A 59 -2.43 -12.86 -10.09
N GLU A 60 -3.36 -12.95 -11.03
CA GLU A 60 -3.32 -13.87 -12.17
C GLU A 60 -2.61 -13.28 -13.41
N GLY A 61 -2.13 -12.04 -13.32
CA GLY A 61 -1.34 -11.38 -14.36
C GLY A 61 -2.16 -10.46 -15.27
N LEU A 62 -1.50 -9.93 -16.32
CA LEU A 62 -2.06 -8.88 -17.18
C LEU A 62 -3.29 -9.34 -17.96
N GLY A 63 -3.33 -10.58 -18.46
CA GLY A 63 -4.45 -11.10 -19.24
C GLY A 63 -5.76 -11.01 -18.45
N THR A 64 -5.79 -11.55 -17.24
CA THR A 64 -6.95 -11.45 -16.34
C THR A 64 -7.30 -10.01 -15.99
N ALA A 65 -6.30 -9.13 -15.79
CA ALA A 65 -6.55 -7.71 -15.55
C ALA A 65 -7.19 -7.00 -16.76
N VAL A 66 -6.88 -7.43 -17.98
CA VAL A 66 -7.56 -6.96 -19.19
C VAL A 66 -8.99 -7.49 -19.24
N ASP A 67 -9.18 -8.79 -19.03
CA ASP A 67 -10.48 -9.45 -19.10
C ASP A 67 -11.47 -8.92 -18.06
N ASN A 68 -10.99 -8.62 -16.85
CA ASN A 68 -11.80 -8.03 -15.79
C ASN A 68 -11.92 -6.50 -15.86
N GLY A 69 -11.32 -5.86 -16.87
CA GLY A 69 -11.45 -4.43 -17.13
C GLY A 69 -10.70 -3.51 -16.18
N THR A 70 -9.74 -4.02 -15.41
CA THR A 70 -8.99 -3.23 -14.41
C THR A 70 -7.59 -2.82 -14.90
N ALA A 71 -7.11 -3.39 -16.00
CA ALA A 71 -5.84 -3.01 -16.61
C ALA A 71 -5.79 -1.50 -16.90
N LEU A 72 -4.72 -0.84 -16.45
CA LEU A 72 -4.48 0.57 -16.73
C LEU A 72 -4.10 0.76 -18.21
N LEU A 73 -4.97 1.40 -18.98
CA LEU A 73 -4.73 1.70 -20.39
C LEU A 73 -3.90 2.98 -20.56
N VAL A 74 -2.82 2.88 -21.33
CA VAL A 74 -1.97 4.03 -21.70
C VAL A 74 -1.95 4.14 -23.23
N LYS A 75 -2.45 5.26 -23.76
CA LYS A 75 -2.54 5.50 -25.20
C LYS A 75 -1.17 5.85 -25.80
N ALA A 76 -1.06 5.74 -27.13
CA ALA A 76 0.12 6.19 -27.85
C ALA A 76 0.43 7.66 -27.53
N GLY A 77 1.67 7.94 -27.12
CA GLY A 77 2.12 9.27 -26.70
C GLY A 77 1.59 9.74 -25.34
N GLN A 78 0.72 8.98 -24.67
CA GLN A 78 0.24 9.34 -23.34
C GLN A 78 1.33 9.11 -22.29
N LYS A 79 1.50 10.09 -21.42
CA LYS A 79 2.33 10.00 -20.21
C LYS A 79 1.41 10.01 -18.99
N LEU A 80 1.64 9.08 -18.08
CA LEU A 80 1.04 9.09 -16.74
C LEU A 80 2.13 9.35 -15.72
N GLN A 81 1.80 10.13 -14.70
CA GLN A 81 2.67 10.39 -13.56
C GLN A 81 1.89 10.11 -12.29
N SER A 82 2.57 9.50 -11.32
CA SER A 82 2.01 9.24 -10.00
C SER A 82 3.11 9.36 -8.96
N SER A 83 2.71 9.54 -7.72
CA SER A 83 3.56 9.63 -6.55
C SER A 83 3.07 8.65 -5.50
N VAL A 84 4.03 8.13 -4.75
CA VAL A 84 3.80 7.42 -3.50
C VAL A 84 4.76 8.03 -2.48
N THR A 85 4.23 8.42 -1.33
CA THR A 85 4.97 9.01 -0.23
C THR A 85 4.84 8.10 0.97
N ALA A 86 5.97 7.73 1.55
CA ALA A 86 6.05 6.85 2.70
C ALA A 86 6.72 7.57 3.86
N VAL A 87 6.14 7.46 5.06
CA VAL A 87 6.54 8.24 6.24
C VAL A 87 6.53 7.35 7.48
N ALA A 88 7.65 7.30 8.20
CA ALA A 88 7.68 6.79 9.56
C ALA A 88 7.21 7.90 10.53
N TYR A 89 6.40 7.54 11.51
CA TYR A 89 5.86 8.49 12.50
C TYR A 89 5.76 7.87 13.89
N GLU A 90 5.58 8.73 14.89
CA GLU A 90 5.29 8.34 16.26
C GLU A 90 3.82 8.62 16.59
N SER A 91 3.14 7.66 17.22
CA SER A 91 1.78 7.82 17.76
C SER A 91 1.40 6.62 18.63
N LEU A 92 0.85 6.88 19.82
CA LEU A 92 0.26 5.84 20.68
C LEU A 92 -1.20 5.51 20.31
N ILE A 93 -1.87 6.40 19.59
CA ILE A 93 -3.32 6.29 19.31
C ILE A 93 -3.64 6.13 17.81
N GLY A 94 -2.64 6.32 16.95
CA GLY A 94 -2.74 6.21 15.50
C GLY A 94 -2.87 7.56 14.79
N ILE A 95 -3.22 7.50 13.50
CA ILE A 95 -3.35 8.65 12.61
C ILE A 95 -4.72 8.67 11.93
N GLU A 96 -5.14 9.84 11.48
CA GLU A 96 -6.35 10.09 10.70
C GLU A 96 -6.05 10.74 9.34
N GLY A 97 -4.77 10.85 8.97
CA GLY A 97 -4.36 11.35 7.66
C GLY A 97 -2.86 11.21 7.39
N VAL A 98 -2.53 10.93 6.13
CA VAL A 98 -1.19 11.10 5.54
C VAL A 98 -1.36 11.91 4.26
N SER A 99 -0.66 13.02 4.12
CA SER A 99 -0.69 13.82 2.90
C SER A 99 0.35 13.34 1.88
N GLN A 100 0.18 13.72 0.61
CA GLN A 100 1.16 13.47 -0.46
C GLN A 100 2.54 14.11 -0.20
N CYS A 101 2.63 15.17 0.61
CA CYS A 101 3.91 15.75 1.02
C CYS A 101 4.49 15.15 2.31
N GLY A 102 3.82 14.13 2.86
CA GLY A 102 4.28 13.40 4.04
C GLY A 102 3.87 13.99 5.39
N ALA A 103 2.94 14.94 5.40
CA ALA A 103 2.38 15.47 6.64
C ALA A 103 1.45 14.43 7.29
N ILE A 104 1.61 14.24 8.60
CA ILE A 104 0.82 13.30 9.40
C ILE A 104 -0.23 14.06 10.20
N LYS A 105 -1.48 13.58 10.15
CA LYS A 105 -2.56 14.03 11.04
C LYS A 105 -2.77 12.97 12.10
N LEU A 106 -2.30 13.23 13.33
CA LEU A 106 -2.47 12.32 14.46
C LEU A 106 -3.95 12.28 14.87
N LYS A 107 -4.40 11.12 15.37
CA LYS A 107 -5.69 11.05 16.07
C LYS A 107 -5.65 11.91 17.33
N LYS A 108 -6.80 12.42 17.75
CA LYS A 108 -6.99 13.14 19.02
C LYS A 108 -7.61 12.22 20.06
#